data_AF-S8DM95-F1
#
_entry.id   AF-S8DM95-F1
#
_cell.length_a   1.000
_cell.length_b   1.000
_cell.length_c   1.000
_cell.angle_alpha   90.00
_cell.angle_beta   90.00
_cell.angle_gamma   90.00
#
_symmetry.space_group_name_H-M   'P 1'
#
loop_
_entity.id
_entity.type
_entity.pdbx_description
1 polymer ?
#
loop_
_entity_poly.entity_id
_entity_poly.type
_entity_poly.pdbx_seq_one_letter_code
_entity_poly.pdbx_strand_id
1 'polypeptide(L)'
;MEKALNTFHKNKSVLVKLGIRAHLNIPKFHSLLHYIEAIKQLGATDNYNTEAFERLHIDYAKAGWRASNHRNAQPQMVRWLARREKMVVLSSSICCWLESLAQYIYRLKNGCPLTSSQLPDALNNMPINRLDVFHTFKFMPASLSDDKEETDVVKAKPAKGEQEARFDTVVVLQGEDAEATGLQGTRIGRVKVVFKLPTTLNDPRTLQPLPAPANWAAAGPLAYVEWYSKLSSSADPVHMMYSVHKPPLRSNGNPVGEIVPISMIRQSCHLAPSFPEHVPADWNTQNVLDKAPRFLLNNCASKYVYQTLW
;
A
#
# COMPACT_ATOMS: atom_id res chain seq x y z
N MET A 1 34.46 13.17 28.49
CA MET A 1 35.02 13.01 27.13
C MET A 1 36.47 13.51 27.04
N GLU A 2 36.75 14.74 27.45
CA GLU A 2 38.09 15.37 27.38
C GLU A 2 39.22 14.58 28.05
N LYS A 3 39.00 14.08 29.26
CA LYS A 3 39.96 13.22 29.98
C LYS A 3 40.34 11.97 29.17
N ALA A 4 39.38 11.31 28.53
CA ALA A 4 39.62 10.10 27.75
C ALA A 4 40.40 10.40 26.45
N LEU A 5 40.07 11.50 25.78
CA LEU A 5 40.77 11.96 24.58
C LEU A 5 42.24 12.30 24.88
N ASN A 6 42.49 13.00 26.00
CA ASN A 6 43.83 13.30 26.46
C ASN A 6 44.63 12.03 26.79
N THR A 7 44.01 11.05 27.46
CA THR A 7 44.65 9.75 27.73
C THR A 7 44.98 9.01 26.44
N PHE A 8 44.09 9.02 25.44
CA PHE A 8 44.36 8.44 24.12
C PHE A 8 45.55 9.13 23.45
N HIS A 9 45.60 10.46 23.39
CA HIS A 9 46.70 11.19 22.76
C HIS A 9 48.05 10.96 23.45
N LYS A 10 48.07 10.77 24.77
CA LYS A 10 49.29 10.42 25.51
C LYS A 10 49.82 9.03 25.15
N ASN A 11 48.93 8.06 24.95
CA ASN A 11 49.31 6.64 24.80
C ASN A 11 49.38 6.14 23.35
N LYS A 12 48.79 6.87 22.39
CA LYS A 12 48.62 6.41 20.99
C LYS A 12 49.92 6.05 20.25
N SER A 13 51.06 6.62 20.67
CA SER A 13 52.36 6.36 20.05
C SER A 13 52.82 4.91 20.20
N VAL A 14 52.35 4.20 21.23
CA VAL A 14 52.65 2.78 21.45
C VAL A 14 52.18 1.92 20.28
N LEU A 15 51.04 2.25 19.66
CA LEU A 15 50.48 1.48 18.53
C LEU A 15 51.37 1.55 17.28
N VAL A 16 52.10 2.67 17.10
CA VAL A 16 53.07 2.84 16.02
C VAL A 16 54.37 2.11 16.37
N LYS A 17 54.84 2.24 17.62
CA LYS A 17 56.06 1.56 18.10
C LYS A 17 55.96 0.03 18.04
N LEU A 18 54.78 -0.53 18.30
CA LEU A 18 54.53 -1.97 18.23
C LEU A 18 54.29 -2.48 16.80
N GLY A 19 54.36 -1.60 15.78
CA GLY A 19 54.17 -1.99 14.38
C GLY A 19 52.72 -2.34 14.00
N ILE A 20 51.74 -2.11 14.89
CA ILE A 20 50.32 -2.41 14.62
C ILE A 20 49.78 -1.48 13.51
N ARG A 21 50.30 -0.25 13.39
CA ARG A 21 49.92 0.70 12.34
C ARG A 21 51.06 1.66 11.99
N ALA A 22 51.20 1.98 10.70
CA ALA A 22 52.21 2.91 10.22
C ALA A 22 51.97 4.37 10.68
N HIS A 23 50.72 4.82 10.71
CA HIS A 23 50.34 6.16 11.18
C HIS A 23 48.94 6.19 11.78
N LEU A 24 48.62 7.30 12.46
CA LEU A 24 47.31 7.56 13.07
C LEU A 24 46.58 8.78 12.46
N ASN A 25 47.00 9.22 11.27
CA ASN A 25 46.32 10.26 10.47
C ASN A 25 45.00 9.73 9.90
N ILE A 26 44.02 9.48 10.77
CA ILE A 26 42.71 8.97 10.40
C ILE A 26 41.69 10.09 10.66
N PRO A 27 40.93 10.52 9.63
CA PRO A 27 39.97 11.61 9.75
C PRO A 27 39.01 11.46 10.95
N LYS A 28 38.59 10.23 11.25
CA LYS A 28 37.75 9.92 12.42
C LYS A 28 38.39 10.31 13.76
N PHE A 29 39.70 10.08 13.95
CA PHE A 29 40.37 10.50 15.19
C PHE A 29 40.57 12.01 15.27
N HIS A 30 40.72 12.68 14.13
CA HIS A 30 40.80 14.14 14.08
C HIS A 30 39.45 14.79 14.45
N SER A 31 38.33 14.23 13.98
CA SER A 31 36.99 14.72 14.31
C SER A 31 36.66 14.71 15.82
N LEU A 32 37.27 13.79 16.59
CA LEU A 32 37.08 13.72 18.05
C LEU A 32 37.55 14.97 18.80
N LEU A 33 38.54 15.70 18.25
CA LEU A 33 39.01 16.96 18.81
C LEU A 33 37.92 18.02 18.80
N HIS A 34 37.06 17.99 17.78
CA HIS A 34 36.01 18.99 17.57
C HIS A 34 34.70 18.65 18.28
N TYR A 35 34.47 17.39 18.66
CA TYR A 35 33.20 17.01 19.32
C TYR A 35 33.00 17.68 20.67
N ILE A 36 34.06 17.92 21.45
CA ILE A 36 33.92 18.56 22.76
C ILE A 36 33.43 20.00 22.60
N GLU A 37 33.98 20.72 21.62
CA GLU A 37 33.59 22.10 21.31
C GLU A 37 32.20 22.15 20.68
N ALA A 38 31.92 21.26 19.71
CA ALA A 38 30.61 21.14 19.08
C ALA A 38 29.49 20.83 20.09
N ILE A 39 29.73 19.92 21.06
CA ILE A 39 28.75 19.61 22.11
C ILE A 39 28.47 20.82 22.99
N LYS A 40 29.52 21.56 23.37
CA LYS A 40 29.38 22.77 24.21
C LYS A 40 28.64 23.89 23.48
N GLN A 41 28.86 24.04 22.18
CA GLN A 41 28.29 25.14 21.40
C GLN A 41 26.90 24.83 20.83
N LEU A 42 26.60 23.57 20.50
CA LEU A 42 25.48 23.22 19.65
C LEU A 42 24.63 22.04 20.18
N GLY A 43 24.96 21.48 21.36
CA GLY A 43 24.15 20.45 22.02
C GLY A 43 24.45 19.01 21.59
N ALA A 44 23.43 18.15 21.59
CA ALA A 44 23.58 16.70 21.34
C ALA A 44 24.19 16.41 19.96
N THR A 45 25.01 15.34 19.86
CA THR A 45 25.82 15.06 18.67
C THR A 45 25.04 14.44 17.50
N ASP A 46 23.72 14.48 17.54
CA ASP A 46 22.84 13.63 16.73
C ASP A 46 22.98 13.89 15.21
N ASN A 47 23.60 15.00 14.81
CA ASN A 47 23.87 15.40 13.42
C ASN A 47 25.36 15.56 13.05
N TYR A 48 26.32 15.22 13.94
CA TYR A 48 27.76 15.45 13.66
C TYR A 48 28.51 14.21 13.16
N ASN A 49 27.91 13.03 13.23
CA ASN A 49 28.51 11.82 12.65
C ASN A 49 28.01 11.61 11.21
N THR A 50 28.87 11.02 10.37
CA THR A 50 28.49 10.69 8.99
C THR A 50 27.62 9.44 8.89
N GLU A 51 27.37 8.75 10.01
CA GLU A 51 26.70 7.45 10.03
C GLU A 51 25.26 7.53 9.50
N ALA A 52 24.51 8.57 9.90
CA ALA A 52 23.16 8.79 9.39
C ALA A 52 23.17 9.03 7.88
N PHE A 53 24.07 9.90 7.40
CA PHE A 53 24.21 10.18 5.96
C PHE A 53 24.72 8.95 5.19
N GLU A 54 25.66 8.18 5.73
CA GLU A 54 26.17 6.94 5.14
C GLU A 54 25.06 5.89 5.02
N ARG A 55 24.18 5.80 6.03
CA ARG A 55 23.03 4.90 6.01
C ARG A 55 22.03 5.32 4.94
N LEU A 56 21.63 6.59 4.92
CA LEU A 56 20.71 7.12 3.90
C LEU A 56 21.32 7.03 2.49
N HIS A 57 22.64 7.16 2.35
CA HIS A 57 23.34 7.02 1.09
C HIS A 57 23.25 5.58 0.53
N ILE A 58 23.08 4.56 1.36
CA ILE A 58 22.80 3.18 0.89
C ILE A 58 21.43 3.15 0.19
N ASP A 59 20.40 3.66 0.86
CA ASP A 59 19.02 3.53 0.39
C ASP A 59 18.69 4.51 -0.74
N TYR A 60 19.20 5.73 -0.68
CA TYR A 60 18.87 6.81 -1.62
C TYR A 60 19.83 6.94 -2.79
N ALA A 61 21.10 6.58 -2.62
CA ALA A 61 22.09 6.68 -3.68
C ALA A 61 22.53 5.31 -4.21
N LYS A 62 23.02 4.39 -3.37
CA LYS A 62 23.55 3.10 -3.86
C LYS A 62 22.46 2.24 -4.49
N ALA A 63 21.29 2.13 -3.88
CA ALA A 63 20.18 1.36 -4.45
C ALA A 63 19.67 1.99 -5.75
N GLY A 64 19.51 3.32 -5.81
CA GLY A 64 19.12 4.04 -7.01
C GLY A 64 20.16 3.92 -8.13
N TRP A 65 21.46 4.00 -7.80
CA TRP A 65 22.56 3.81 -8.74
C TRP A 65 22.54 2.41 -9.35
N ARG A 66 22.43 1.37 -8.51
CA ARG A 66 22.31 -0.05 -8.96
C ARG A 66 21.10 -0.29 -9.86
N ALA A 67 20.02 0.46 -9.65
CA ALA A 67 18.81 0.38 -10.45
C ALA A 67 18.84 1.25 -11.73
N SER A 68 19.96 1.95 -12.00
CA SER A 68 20.14 2.79 -13.19
C SER A 68 21.04 2.11 -14.23
N ASN A 69 20.92 2.50 -15.49
CA ASN A 69 21.81 1.99 -16.55
C ASN A 69 23.19 2.67 -16.58
N HIS A 70 23.53 3.44 -15.54
CA HIS A 70 24.75 4.23 -15.37
C HIS A 70 25.03 5.31 -16.44
N ARG A 71 24.15 5.50 -17.44
CA ARG A 71 24.26 6.54 -18.48
C ARG A 71 23.24 7.64 -18.20
N ASN A 72 23.69 8.87 -17.93
CA ASN A 72 22.81 9.93 -17.42
C ASN A 72 22.01 9.42 -16.19
N ALA A 73 22.72 8.89 -15.20
CA ALA A 73 22.13 8.18 -14.06
C ALA A 73 21.31 9.09 -13.13
N GLN A 74 21.71 10.36 -12.97
CA GLN A 74 21.06 11.30 -12.04
C GLN A 74 19.52 11.40 -12.24
N PRO A 75 18.97 11.70 -13.43
CA PRO A 75 17.52 11.74 -13.63
C PRO A 75 16.85 10.37 -13.42
N GLN A 76 17.56 9.26 -13.65
CA GLN A 76 17.03 7.92 -13.39
C GLN A 76 16.95 7.63 -11.89
N MET A 77 17.98 8.00 -11.13
CA MET A 77 18.02 7.86 -9.67
C MET A 77 16.93 8.71 -9.01
N VAL A 78 16.77 9.98 -9.41
CA VAL A 78 15.70 10.86 -8.92
C VAL A 78 14.32 10.27 -9.21
N ARG A 79 14.11 9.76 -10.43
CA ARG A 79 12.85 9.11 -10.82
C ARG A 79 12.60 7.82 -10.03
N TRP A 80 13.63 7.02 -9.77
CA TRP A 80 13.54 5.81 -8.97
C TRP A 80 13.16 6.13 -7.52
N LEU A 81 13.82 7.13 -6.91
CA LEU A 81 13.54 7.61 -5.57
C LEU A 81 12.10 8.11 -5.42
N ALA A 82 11.68 9.03 -6.31
CA ALA A 82 10.33 9.59 -6.29
C ALA A 82 9.24 8.53 -6.48
N ARG A 83 9.51 7.44 -7.21
CA ARG A 83 8.58 6.31 -7.33
C ARG A 83 8.49 5.55 -6.02
N ARG A 84 9.63 5.26 -5.39
CA ARG A 84 9.67 4.54 -4.10
C ARG A 84 8.96 5.33 -3.01
N GLU A 85 9.20 6.64 -2.91
CA GLU A 85 8.49 7.51 -1.96
C GLU A 85 6.99 7.50 -2.18
N LYS A 86 6.51 7.59 -3.43
CA LYS A 86 5.08 7.50 -3.75
C LYS A 86 4.48 6.14 -3.38
N MET A 87 5.21 5.06 -3.61
CA MET A 87 4.79 3.72 -3.21
C MET A 87 4.70 3.58 -1.70
N VAL A 88 5.68 4.15 -0.97
CA VAL A 88 5.68 4.17 0.50
C VAL A 88 4.49 4.99 1.02
N VAL A 89 4.27 6.20 0.51
CA VAL A 89 3.12 7.04 0.88
C VAL A 89 1.79 6.34 0.60
N LEU A 90 1.67 5.68 -0.55
CA LEU A 90 0.48 4.88 -0.89
C LEU A 90 0.30 3.71 0.08
N SER A 91 1.39 3.02 0.43
CA SER A 91 1.36 1.90 1.39
C SER A 91 1.04 2.34 2.82
N SER A 92 1.52 3.50 3.26
CA SER A 92 1.18 4.09 4.56
C SER A 92 -0.27 4.58 4.60
N SER A 93 -0.82 5.01 3.46
CA SER A 93 -2.22 5.44 3.36
C SER A 93 -3.19 4.26 3.20
N ILE A 94 -2.69 3.12 2.73
CA ILE A 94 -3.47 1.90 2.43
C ILE A 94 -2.69 0.71 3.00
N CYS A 95 -2.76 0.58 4.33
CA CYS A 95 -2.04 -0.40 5.15
C CYS A 95 -2.48 -1.84 4.84
N CYS A 96 -2.03 -2.40 3.72
CA CYS A 96 -2.12 -3.81 3.33
C CYS A 96 -1.89 -4.01 1.84
N TRP A 97 -2.02 -2.94 1.04
CA TRP A 97 -2.06 -3.08 -0.41
C TRP A 97 -0.81 -3.78 -0.96
N LEU A 98 0.38 -3.46 -0.45
CA LEU A 98 1.62 -4.13 -0.85
C LEU A 98 1.67 -5.61 -0.46
N GLU A 99 1.20 -5.95 0.74
CA GLU A 99 1.11 -7.35 1.19
C GLU A 99 0.14 -8.14 0.31
N SER A 100 -1.04 -7.57 0.03
CA SER A 100 -2.02 -8.17 -0.88
C SER A 100 -1.47 -8.29 -2.31
N LEU A 101 -0.69 -7.31 -2.78
CA LEU A 101 -0.07 -7.35 -4.10
C LEU A 101 1.02 -8.42 -4.20
N ALA A 102 1.86 -8.54 -3.17
CA ALA A 102 2.84 -9.61 -3.07
C ALA A 102 2.15 -10.99 -3.03
N GLN A 103 1.10 -11.14 -2.22
CA GLN A 103 0.28 -12.35 -2.16
C GLN A 103 -0.29 -12.72 -3.53
N TYR A 104 -0.86 -11.74 -4.23
CA TYR A 104 -1.51 -11.94 -5.53
C TYR A 104 -0.50 -12.35 -6.61
N ILE A 105 0.64 -11.65 -6.69
CA ILE A 105 1.72 -11.97 -7.64
C ILE A 105 2.32 -13.35 -7.34
N TYR A 106 2.53 -13.67 -6.06
CA TYR A 106 3.05 -14.97 -5.65
C TYR A 106 2.09 -16.10 -6.02
N ARG A 107 0.78 -15.90 -5.80
CA ARG A 107 -0.28 -16.84 -6.21
C ARG A 107 -0.31 -17.03 -7.72
N LEU A 108 -0.16 -15.96 -8.50
CA LEU A 108 -0.06 -16.05 -9.96
C LEU A 108 1.18 -16.82 -10.43
N LYS A 109 2.29 -16.74 -9.70
CA LYS A 109 3.54 -17.41 -10.08
C LYS A 109 3.57 -18.89 -9.68
N ASN A 110 3.13 -19.20 -8.47
CA ASN A 110 3.36 -20.51 -7.85
C ASN A 110 2.07 -21.33 -7.66
N GLY A 111 0.90 -20.73 -7.91
CA GLY A 111 -0.41 -21.38 -7.71
C GLY A 111 -0.81 -21.56 -6.24
N CYS A 112 0.05 -21.21 -5.28
CA CYS A 112 -0.19 -21.36 -3.85
C CYS A 112 -0.18 -20.01 -3.11
N PRO A 113 -0.85 -19.91 -1.94
CA PRO A 113 -0.78 -18.71 -1.13
C PRO A 113 0.61 -18.53 -0.52
N LEU A 114 1.07 -17.29 -0.48
CA LEU A 114 2.28 -16.87 0.24
C LEU A 114 2.07 -17.05 1.75
N THR A 115 3.07 -17.56 2.46
CA THR A 115 3.06 -17.73 3.91
C THR A 115 3.69 -16.53 4.62
N SER A 116 3.37 -16.34 5.91
CA SER A 116 3.91 -15.22 6.70
C SER A 116 5.44 -15.19 6.78
N SER A 117 6.11 -16.35 6.71
CA SER A 117 7.58 -16.43 6.69
C SER A 117 8.20 -16.00 5.35
N GLN A 118 7.45 -16.13 4.25
CA GLN A 118 7.90 -15.76 2.90
C GLN A 118 7.57 -14.30 2.55
N LEU A 119 6.66 -13.67 3.30
CA LEU A 119 6.21 -12.30 3.06
C LEU A 119 7.35 -11.26 3.03
N PRO A 120 8.31 -11.26 3.97
CA PRO A 120 9.40 -10.28 3.94
C PRO A 120 10.26 -10.40 2.68
N ASP A 121 10.55 -11.62 2.23
CA ASP A 121 11.35 -11.85 1.02
C ASP A 121 10.58 -11.42 -0.24
N ALA A 122 9.30 -11.76 -0.33
CA ALA A 122 8.45 -11.38 -1.46
C ALA A 122 8.28 -9.86 -1.60
N LEU A 123 8.19 -9.13 -0.48
CA LEU A 123 8.12 -7.66 -0.47
C LEU A 123 9.46 -7.04 -0.89
N ASN A 124 10.58 -7.58 -0.42
CA ASN A 124 11.92 -7.08 -0.75
C ASN A 124 12.32 -7.36 -2.21
N ASN A 125 11.89 -8.51 -2.75
CA ASN A 125 12.20 -8.96 -4.10
C ASN A 125 11.05 -8.73 -5.10
N MET A 126 10.18 -7.75 -4.83
CA MET A 126 9.03 -7.48 -5.66
C MET A 126 9.45 -7.10 -7.09
N PRO A 127 9.00 -7.83 -8.13
CA PRO A 127 9.46 -7.60 -9.50
C PRO A 127 8.90 -6.31 -10.12
N ILE A 128 7.90 -5.70 -9.47
CA ILE A 128 7.20 -4.52 -9.96
C ILE A 128 7.85 -3.27 -9.36
N ASN A 129 8.45 -2.46 -10.22
CA ASN A 129 9.00 -1.14 -9.85
C ASN A 129 8.12 0.03 -10.33
N ARG A 130 7.07 -0.26 -11.09
CA ARG A 130 6.10 0.70 -11.64
C ARG A 130 4.77 0.00 -11.82
N LEU A 131 3.71 0.68 -11.40
CA LEU A 131 2.34 0.22 -11.57
C LEU A 131 1.50 1.38 -12.11
N ASP A 132 0.64 1.09 -13.08
CA ASP A 132 -0.31 2.07 -13.59
C ASP A 132 -1.56 2.04 -12.70
N VAL A 133 -1.75 3.11 -11.93
CA VAL A 133 -2.85 3.29 -10.97
C VAL A 133 -3.88 4.26 -11.54
N PHE A 134 -5.15 3.89 -11.41
CA PHE A 134 -6.30 4.63 -11.88
C PHE A 134 -7.15 5.08 -10.70
N HIS A 135 -7.87 6.18 -10.88
CA HIS A 135 -8.71 6.79 -9.84
C HIS A 135 -10.20 6.54 -10.03
N THR A 136 -10.59 6.06 -11.20
CA THR A 136 -12.00 5.88 -11.59
C THR A 136 -12.03 4.82 -12.69
N PHE A 137 -13.01 3.93 -12.62
CA PHE A 137 -13.35 3.05 -13.72
C PHE A 137 -14.86 3.08 -13.95
N LYS A 138 -15.25 2.76 -15.20
CA LYS A 138 -16.64 2.67 -15.62
C LYS A 138 -16.87 1.28 -16.20
N PHE A 139 -18.03 0.73 -15.94
CA PHE A 139 -18.44 -0.56 -16.50
C PHE A 139 -19.96 -0.58 -16.69
N MET A 140 -20.42 -1.57 -17.44
CA MET A 140 -21.84 -1.79 -17.69
C MET A 140 -22.27 -2.97 -16.82
N PRO A 141 -23.20 -2.77 -15.88
CA PRO A 141 -23.80 -3.88 -15.13
C PRO A 141 -24.57 -4.81 -16.07
N ALA A 142 -24.84 -6.04 -15.62
CA ALA A 142 -25.70 -6.96 -16.38
C ALA A 142 -27.10 -6.36 -16.52
N SER A 143 -27.61 -6.19 -17.74
CA SER A 143 -28.92 -5.56 -17.95
C SER A 143 -30.06 -6.39 -17.36
N LEU A 144 -31.00 -5.71 -16.69
CA LEU A 144 -32.21 -6.33 -16.09
C LEU A 144 -33.51 -5.92 -16.81
N SER A 145 -33.42 -5.06 -17.83
CA SER A 145 -34.55 -4.66 -18.67
C SER A 145 -34.09 -4.27 -20.08
N ASP A 146 -34.96 -4.43 -21.07
CA ASP A 146 -34.64 -4.11 -22.49
C ASP A 146 -34.44 -2.61 -22.75
N ASP A 147 -34.89 -1.74 -21.83
CA ASP A 147 -34.82 -0.29 -22.00
C ASP A 147 -33.68 0.35 -21.18
N LYS A 148 -32.61 0.67 -21.91
CA LYS A 148 -31.42 1.48 -21.59
C LYS A 148 -30.22 0.75 -20.99
N GLU A 149 -29.08 0.99 -21.63
CA GLU A 149 -27.75 0.72 -21.10
C GLU A 149 -27.47 1.62 -19.88
N GLU A 150 -27.49 1.03 -18.69
CA GLU A 150 -27.01 1.71 -17.49
C GLU A 150 -25.47 1.58 -17.39
N THR A 151 -24.80 2.68 -17.04
CA THR A 151 -23.35 2.67 -16.79
C THR A 151 -23.08 2.98 -15.33
N ASP A 152 -22.24 2.18 -14.70
CA ASP A 152 -21.80 2.37 -13.32
C ASP A 152 -20.39 2.97 -13.29
N VAL A 153 -20.13 3.80 -12.28
CA VAL A 153 -18.88 4.55 -12.12
C VAL A 153 -18.39 4.43 -10.68
N VAL A 154 -17.22 3.80 -10.51
CA VAL A 154 -16.61 3.60 -9.19
C VAL A 154 -15.32 4.40 -9.09
N LYS A 155 -15.14 5.11 -7.97
CA LYS A 155 -13.98 5.97 -7.69
C LYS A 155 -13.15 5.43 -6.54
N ALA A 156 -11.83 5.46 -6.72
CA ALA A 156 -10.83 5.14 -5.72
C ALA A 156 -9.71 6.19 -5.77
N LYS A 157 -9.93 7.31 -5.09
CA LYS A 157 -9.08 8.50 -5.10
C LYS A 157 -8.46 8.70 -3.72
N PRO A 158 -7.13 8.60 -3.58
CA PRO A 158 -6.47 9.02 -2.36
C PRO A 158 -6.57 10.54 -2.20
N ALA A 159 -6.40 11.04 -0.98
CA ALA A 159 -6.34 12.47 -0.70
C ALA A 159 -5.16 13.11 -1.45
N LYS A 160 -5.36 14.31 -2.01
CA LYS A 160 -4.31 15.04 -2.74
C LYS A 160 -4.46 16.54 -2.51
N GLY A 161 -3.52 17.13 -1.76
CA GLY A 161 -3.60 18.54 -1.38
C GLY A 161 -4.84 18.79 -0.54
N GLU A 162 -5.68 19.73 -0.97
CA GLU A 162 -6.97 20.04 -0.33
C GLU A 162 -8.11 19.08 -0.73
N GLN A 163 -7.89 18.21 -1.74
CA GLN A 163 -8.91 17.25 -2.14
C GLN A 163 -8.93 16.06 -1.19
N GLU A 164 -10.10 15.84 -0.61
CA GLU A 164 -10.36 14.70 0.28
C GLU A 164 -10.29 13.36 -0.45
N ALA A 165 -9.96 12.30 0.30
CA ALA A 165 -9.98 10.95 -0.23
C ALA A 165 -11.43 10.49 -0.50
N ARG A 166 -11.63 9.79 -1.62
CA ARG A 166 -12.92 9.20 -1.98
C ARG A 166 -12.74 7.75 -2.42
N PHE A 167 -13.37 6.84 -1.68
CA PHE A 167 -13.33 5.41 -1.95
C PHE A 167 -14.76 4.86 -1.91
N ASP A 168 -15.28 4.53 -3.08
CA ASP A 168 -16.64 4.05 -3.26
C ASP A 168 -16.75 2.55 -2.86
N THR A 169 -17.94 2.13 -2.44
CA THR A 169 -18.26 0.75 -2.05
C THR A 169 -18.90 -0.02 -3.19
N VAL A 170 -18.61 -1.32 -3.26
CA VAL A 170 -19.01 -2.21 -4.35
C VAL A 170 -19.46 -3.58 -3.84
N VAL A 171 -20.30 -4.24 -4.64
CA VAL A 171 -20.65 -5.66 -4.50
C VAL A 171 -19.69 -6.47 -5.37
N VAL A 172 -18.96 -7.40 -4.74
CA VAL A 172 -17.99 -8.28 -5.42
C VAL A 172 -18.46 -9.73 -5.34
N LEU A 173 -18.31 -10.46 -6.44
CA LEU A 173 -18.57 -11.90 -6.52
C LEU A 173 -17.38 -12.66 -5.91
N GLN A 174 -17.60 -13.53 -4.90
CA GLN A 174 -16.53 -14.27 -4.21
C GLN A 174 -16.68 -15.80 -4.26
N GLY A 175 -17.90 -16.33 -4.35
CA GLY A 175 -18.17 -17.77 -4.37
C GLY A 175 -18.55 -18.31 -5.75
N GLU A 176 -18.47 -19.64 -5.92
CA GLU A 176 -19.06 -20.33 -7.09
C GLU A 176 -20.59 -20.21 -7.10
N ASP A 177 -21.20 -20.05 -5.92
CA ASP A 177 -22.63 -19.78 -5.73
C ASP A 177 -23.03 -18.31 -6.01
N ALA A 178 -22.12 -17.50 -6.56
CA ALA A 178 -22.37 -16.09 -6.83
C ALA A 178 -23.24 -15.92 -8.08
N GLU A 179 -24.53 -15.70 -7.88
CA GLU A 179 -25.48 -15.46 -8.97
C GLU A 179 -25.48 -14.00 -9.45
N ALA A 180 -25.88 -13.78 -10.71
CA ALA A 180 -26.08 -12.44 -11.26
C ALA A 180 -27.25 -11.71 -10.57
N THR A 181 -28.21 -12.47 -10.03
CA THR A 181 -29.42 -12.00 -9.35
C THR A 181 -29.40 -12.45 -7.90
N GLY A 182 -29.39 -11.51 -6.94
CA GLY A 182 -29.34 -11.82 -5.51
C GLY A 182 -27.98 -11.56 -4.86
N LEU A 183 -27.87 -11.80 -3.55
CA LEU A 183 -26.69 -11.46 -2.74
C LEU A 183 -25.90 -12.68 -2.26
N GLN A 184 -26.38 -13.88 -2.54
CA GLN A 184 -25.68 -15.12 -2.22
C GLN A 184 -24.35 -15.21 -2.98
N GLY A 185 -23.30 -15.69 -2.31
CA GLY A 185 -21.95 -15.75 -2.90
C GLY A 185 -21.26 -14.39 -3.12
N THR A 186 -21.90 -13.27 -2.75
CA THR A 186 -21.33 -11.92 -2.88
C THR A 186 -20.79 -11.38 -1.56
N ARG A 187 -19.93 -10.38 -1.66
CA ARG A 187 -19.38 -9.66 -0.51
C ARG A 187 -19.23 -8.17 -0.81
N ILE A 188 -19.49 -7.35 0.21
CA ILE A 188 -19.33 -5.91 0.12
C ILE A 188 -17.89 -5.52 0.43
N GLY A 189 -17.34 -4.64 -0.39
CA GLY A 189 -16.01 -4.10 -0.17
C GLY A 189 -15.88 -2.64 -0.61
N ARG A 190 -14.88 -1.95 -0.08
CA ARG A 190 -14.51 -0.57 -0.40
C ARG A 190 -13.30 -0.58 -1.32
N VAL A 191 -13.42 0.02 -2.50
CA VAL A 191 -12.32 0.03 -3.48
C VAL A 191 -11.31 1.10 -3.09
N LYS A 192 -10.07 0.68 -2.83
CA LYS A 192 -8.99 1.54 -2.34
C LYS A 192 -7.94 1.86 -3.41
N VAL A 193 -7.64 0.90 -4.29
CA VAL A 193 -6.69 1.10 -5.40
C VAL A 193 -7.24 0.41 -6.64
N VAL A 194 -7.13 1.06 -7.79
CA VAL A 194 -7.45 0.46 -9.09
C VAL A 194 -6.19 0.51 -9.93
N PHE A 195 -5.78 -0.60 -10.53
CA PHE A 195 -4.49 -0.67 -11.23
C PHE A 195 -4.45 -1.73 -12.32
N LYS A 196 -3.40 -1.69 -13.15
CA LYS A 196 -3.06 -2.76 -14.09
C LYS A 196 -1.65 -3.27 -13.80
N LEU A 197 -1.47 -4.58 -13.91
CA LEU A 197 -0.13 -5.16 -13.89
C LEU A 197 0.64 -4.72 -15.14
N PRO A 198 1.94 -4.44 -15.01
CA PRO A 198 2.74 -3.99 -16.14
C PRO A 198 2.90 -5.12 -17.17
N THR A 199 2.89 -4.77 -18.46
CA THR A 199 3.15 -5.71 -19.57
C THR A 199 4.64 -5.98 -19.77
N THR A 200 5.49 -5.09 -19.26
CA THR A 200 6.95 -5.21 -19.29
C THR A 200 7.51 -5.03 -17.88
N LEU A 201 8.33 -5.97 -17.44
CA LEU A 201 9.13 -5.87 -16.23
C LEU A 201 10.52 -5.34 -16.58
N ASN A 202 11.22 -4.76 -15.61
CA ASN A 202 12.63 -4.45 -15.79
C ASN A 202 13.45 -5.60 -15.23
N ASP A 203 14.38 -6.13 -16.01
CA ASP A 203 15.37 -7.07 -15.48
C ASP A 203 16.16 -6.38 -14.36
N PRO A 204 16.18 -6.91 -13.12
CA PRO A 204 16.94 -6.31 -12.02
C PRO A 204 18.46 -6.33 -12.26
N ARG A 205 18.98 -7.14 -13.18
CA ARG A 205 20.41 -7.22 -13.51
C ARG A 205 20.80 -6.39 -14.73
N THR A 206 19.93 -6.32 -15.74
CA THR A 206 20.26 -5.67 -17.04
C THR A 206 19.45 -4.40 -17.31
N LEU A 207 18.39 -4.14 -16.53
CA LEU A 207 17.42 -3.05 -16.68
C LEU A 207 16.77 -2.97 -18.07
N GLN A 208 16.89 -4.04 -18.86
CA GLN A 208 16.17 -4.15 -20.13
C GLN A 208 14.71 -4.53 -19.87
N PRO A 209 13.78 -4.10 -20.75
CA PRO A 209 12.40 -4.54 -20.68
C PRO A 209 12.33 -6.04 -20.95
N LEU A 210 11.87 -6.80 -19.95
CA LEU A 210 11.49 -8.20 -20.09
C LEU A 210 9.97 -8.28 -20.24
N PRO A 211 9.43 -9.14 -21.12
CA PRO A 211 7.99 -9.36 -21.17
C PRO A 211 7.50 -9.88 -19.81
N ALA A 212 6.42 -9.29 -19.30
CA ALA A 212 5.77 -9.82 -18.12
C ALA A 212 5.16 -11.20 -18.42
N PRO A 213 4.97 -12.05 -17.39
CA PRO A 213 4.32 -13.34 -17.56
C PRO A 213 2.96 -13.23 -18.27
N ALA A 214 2.68 -14.14 -19.21
CA ALA A 214 1.47 -14.08 -20.05
C ALA A 214 0.15 -14.10 -19.23
N ASN A 215 0.16 -14.77 -18.07
CA ASN A 215 -0.97 -14.80 -17.16
C ASN A 215 -1.29 -13.44 -16.51
N TRP A 216 -0.36 -12.48 -16.50
CA TRP A 216 -0.62 -11.12 -16.02
C TRP A 216 -1.49 -10.34 -17.00
N ALA A 217 -1.29 -10.56 -18.31
CA ALA A 217 -2.13 -9.94 -19.33
C ALA A 217 -3.58 -10.46 -19.25
N ALA A 218 -3.75 -11.76 -18.96
CA ALA A 218 -5.05 -12.39 -18.77
C ALA A 218 -5.80 -11.88 -17.52
N ALA A 219 -5.09 -11.40 -16.49
CA ALA A 219 -5.70 -10.88 -15.26
C ALA A 219 -6.49 -9.57 -15.47
N GLY A 220 -6.16 -8.81 -16.52
CA GLY A 220 -6.85 -7.55 -16.84
C GLY A 220 -6.67 -6.45 -15.78
N PRO A 221 -7.60 -5.46 -15.74
CA PRO A 221 -7.65 -4.46 -14.68
C PRO A 221 -7.98 -5.10 -13.31
N LEU A 222 -7.26 -4.66 -12.27
CA LEU A 222 -7.38 -5.15 -10.90
C LEU A 222 -7.78 -4.03 -9.95
N ALA A 223 -8.43 -4.41 -8.85
CA ALA A 223 -8.79 -3.52 -7.77
C ALA A 223 -8.38 -4.12 -6.41
N TYR A 224 -7.77 -3.31 -5.55
CA TYR A 224 -7.60 -3.63 -4.14
C TYR A 224 -8.85 -3.19 -3.39
N VAL A 225 -9.47 -4.16 -2.71
CA VAL A 225 -10.73 -4.00 -2.01
C VAL A 225 -10.53 -4.30 -0.53
N GLU A 226 -10.93 -3.37 0.32
CA GLU A 226 -11.06 -3.59 1.76
C GLU A 226 -12.45 -4.16 2.06
N TRP A 227 -12.50 -5.30 2.73
CA TRP A 227 -13.73 -6.04 2.91
C TRP A 227 -14.53 -5.60 4.14
N TYR A 228 -15.84 -5.56 3.98
CA TYR A 228 -16.78 -5.62 5.10
C TYR A 228 -17.03 -7.08 5.51
N SER A 229 -17.80 -7.28 6.58
CA SER A 229 -18.27 -8.60 6.99
C SER A 229 -19.02 -9.30 5.86
N LYS A 230 -19.13 -10.63 5.93
CA LYS A 230 -20.07 -11.35 5.07
C LYS A 230 -21.49 -10.84 5.34
N LEU A 231 -22.32 -10.84 4.30
CA LEU A 231 -23.73 -10.49 4.42
C LEU A 231 -24.45 -11.51 5.31
N SER A 232 -25.45 -11.05 6.05
CA SER A 232 -26.34 -11.94 6.79
C SER A 232 -27.09 -12.88 5.84
N SER A 233 -27.43 -14.08 6.31
CA SER A 233 -28.18 -15.06 5.52
C SER A 233 -29.58 -14.57 5.13
N SER A 234 -30.14 -13.65 5.90
CA SER A 234 -31.41 -12.98 5.61
C SER A 234 -31.30 -11.47 5.81
N ALA A 235 -32.12 -10.71 5.07
CA ALA A 235 -32.33 -9.29 5.30
C ALA A 235 -33.11 -9.06 6.61
N ASP A 236 -33.05 -7.83 7.13
CA ASP A 236 -33.89 -7.43 8.26
C ASP A 236 -35.39 -7.51 7.89
N PRO A 237 -36.25 -8.09 8.75
CA PRO A 237 -37.66 -8.32 8.43
C PRO A 237 -38.51 -7.04 8.32
N VAL A 238 -38.04 -5.91 8.86
CA VAL A 238 -38.80 -4.65 8.86
C VAL A 238 -38.45 -3.81 7.64
N HIS A 239 -37.16 -3.54 7.45
CA HIS A 239 -36.70 -2.63 6.41
C HIS A 239 -36.10 -3.35 5.19
N MET A 240 -36.01 -4.68 5.20
CA MET A 240 -35.56 -5.51 4.07
C MET A 240 -34.17 -5.13 3.54
N MET A 241 -33.29 -4.61 4.41
CA MET A 241 -31.90 -4.31 4.05
C MET A 241 -30.96 -5.27 4.76
N TYR A 242 -29.86 -5.59 4.09
CA TYR A 242 -28.78 -6.38 4.68
C TYR A 242 -27.89 -5.50 5.53
N SER A 243 -27.39 -6.06 6.64
CA SER A 243 -26.44 -5.37 7.50
C SER A 243 -25.03 -5.92 7.32
N VAL A 244 -24.04 -5.03 7.35
CA VAL A 244 -22.62 -5.36 7.34
C VAL A 244 -21.88 -4.53 8.39
N HIS A 245 -20.72 -4.99 8.82
CA HIS A 245 -19.85 -4.25 9.74
C HIS A 245 -18.40 -4.34 9.27
N LYS A 246 -17.55 -3.45 9.78
CA LYS A 246 -16.12 -3.54 9.51
C LYS A 246 -15.54 -4.71 10.31
N PRO A 247 -14.87 -5.70 9.69
CA PRO A 247 -14.23 -6.77 10.42
C PRO A 247 -13.10 -6.22 11.31
N PRO A 248 -12.76 -6.92 12.41
CA PRO A 248 -11.61 -6.54 13.22
C PRO A 248 -10.33 -6.52 12.38
N LEU A 249 -9.40 -5.66 12.79
CA LEU A 249 -8.06 -5.64 12.20
C LEU A 249 -7.40 -7.00 12.39
N ARG A 250 -6.59 -7.41 11.43
CA ARG A 250 -5.75 -8.60 11.51
C ARG A 250 -4.73 -8.45 12.64
N SER A 251 -4.06 -9.55 13.00
CA SER A 251 -3.01 -9.56 14.03
C SER A 251 -1.85 -8.59 13.75
N ASN A 252 -1.63 -8.21 12.48
CA ASN A 252 -0.65 -7.21 12.06
C ASN A 252 -1.18 -5.76 12.12
N GLY A 253 -2.39 -5.52 12.66
CA GLY A 253 -2.99 -4.20 12.76
C GLY A 253 -3.65 -3.70 11.47
N ASN A 254 -3.70 -4.52 10.42
CA ASN A 254 -4.20 -4.09 9.11
C ASN A 254 -5.67 -4.52 8.84
N PRO A 255 -6.44 -3.76 8.03
CA PRO A 255 -7.75 -4.17 7.56
C PRO A 255 -7.69 -5.42 6.68
N VAL A 256 -8.82 -6.15 6.64
CA VAL A 256 -8.94 -7.33 5.77
C VAL A 256 -9.17 -6.87 4.34
N GLY A 257 -8.16 -6.99 3.48
CA GLY A 257 -8.31 -6.69 2.05
C GLY A 257 -7.75 -7.77 1.14
N GLU A 258 -8.15 -7.71 -0.14
CA GLU A 258 -7.75 -8.61 -1.21
C GLU A 258 -7.70 -7.87 -2.55
N ILE A 259 -6.91 -8.39 -3.50
CA ILE A 259 -6.91 -7.92 -4.89
C ILE A 259 -7.85 -8.80 -5.70
N VAL A 260 -8.82 -8.16 -6.35
CA VAL A 260 -9.81 -8.82 -7.20
C VAL A 260 -9.74 -8.24 -8.62
N PRO A 261 -10.00 -9.05 -9.66
CA PRO A 261 -10.24 -8.53 -11.00
C PRO A 261 -11.45 -7.59 -11.01
N ILE A 262 -11.39 -6.50 -11.79
CA ILE A 262 -12.54 -5.59 -11.93
C ILE A 262 -13.76 -6.32 -12.51
N SER A 263 -13.55 -7.38 -13.30
CA SER A 263 -14.63 -8.23 -13.81
C SER A 263 -15.42 -8.97 -12.72
N MET A 264 -14.89 -9.08 -11.50
CA MET A 264 -15.61 -9.66 -10.35
C MET A 264 -16.46 -8.62 -9.60
N ILE A 265 -16.35 -7.34 -9.96
CA ILE A 265 -17.13 -6.25 -9.38
C ILE A 265 -18.44 -6.17 -10.16
N ARG A 266 -19.56 -6.49 -9.49
CA ARG A 266 -20.88 -6.52 -10.12
C ARG A 266 -21.49 -5.13 -10.27
N GLN A 267 -21.42 -4.34 -9.20
CA GLN A 267 -22.04 -3.01 -9.12
C GLN A 267 -21.43 -2.20 -7.97
N SER A 268 -21.57 -0.88 -8.03
CA SER A 268 -21.44 0.01 -6.89
C SER A 268 -22.63 -0.17 -5.94
N CYS A 269 -22.40 0.10 -4.65
CA CYS A 269 -23.46 0.05 -3.66
C CYS A 269 -23.29 1.19 -2.66
N HIS A 270 -24.38 1.54 -1.99
CA HIS A 270 -24.38 2.56 -0.94
C HIS A 270 -24.55 1.90 0.43
N LEU A 271 -23.60 2.18 1.33
CA LEU A 271 -23.66 1.80 2.72
C LEU A 271 -24.12 2.99 3.57
N ALA A 272 -25.28 2.86 4.20
CA ALA A 272 -25.79 3.82 5.17
C ALA A 272 -25.33 3.42 6.58
N PRO A 273 -24.64 4.28 7.34
CA PRO A 273 -24.26 3.96 8.71
C PRO A 273 -25.50 3.84 9.60
N SER A 274 -25.52 2.84 10.47
CA SER A 274 -26.50 2.78 11.55
C SER A 274 -26.11 3.81 12.61
N PHE A 275 -26.89 4.88 12.70
CA PHE A 275 -26.63 5.96 13.64
C PHE A 275 -27.00 5.54 15.06
N PRO A 276 -26.09 5.69 16.04
CA PRO A 276 -26.45 5.58 17.45
C PRO A 276 -27.37 6.74 17.85
N GLU A 277 -28.00 6.62 19.02
CA GLU A 277 -28.87 7.67 19.59
C GLU A 277 -28.15 9.04 19.70
N HIS A 278 -26.84 9.01 19.98
CA HIS A 278 -25.97 10.19 19.97
C HIS A 278 -24.85 10.00 18.95
N VAL A 279 -24.94 10.71 17.81
CA VAL A 279 -23.93 10.66 16.75
C VAL A 279 -22.63 11.32 17.23
N PRO A 280 -21.49 10.61 17.22
CA PRO A 280 -20.21 11.18 17.64
C PRO A 280 -19.82 12.38 16.77
N ALA A 281 -19.39 13.48 17.40
CA ALA A 281 -19.06 14.73 16.71
C ALA A 281 -17.84 14.64 15.77
N ASP A 282 -17.02 13.60 15.94
CA ASP A 282 -15.84 13.32 15.13
C ASP A 282 -16.16 12.50 13.86
N TRP A 283 -17.44 12.15 13.62
CA TRP A 283 -17.88 11.51 12.39
C TRP A 283 -17.95 12.52 11.25
N ASN A 284 -17.35 12.14 10.12
CA ASN A 284 -17.41 12.90 8.89
C ASN A 284 -17.49 11.98 7.68
N THR A 285 -17.68 12.57 6.50
CA THR A 285 -17.77 11.85 5.21
C THR A 285 -16.58 10.94 4.92
N GLN A 286 -15.39 11.24 5.47
CA GLN A 286 -14.18 10.47 5.23
C GLN A 286 -14.07 9.23 6.12
N ASN A 287 -14.47 9.36 7.39
CA ASN A 287 -14.21 8.37 8.43
C ASN A 287 -15.44 7.58 8.87
N VAL A 288 -16.66 8.00 8.50
CA VAL A 288 -17.89 7.33 8.94
C VAL A 288 -17.92 5.86 8.51
N LEU A 289 -17.41 5.56 7.30
CA LEU A 289 -17.28 4.21 6.76
C LEU A 289 -16.23 3.35 7.47
N ASP A 290 -15.38 3.96 8.31
CA ASP A 290 -14.35 3.30 9.09
C ASP A 290 -14.69 3.24 10.60
N LYS A 291 -15.48 4.19 11.10
CA LYS A 291 -15.83 4.35 12.53
C LYS A 291 -17.20 3.80 12.91
N ALA A 292 -18.18 3.83 12.00
CA ALA A 292 -19.52 3.39 12.36
C ALA A 292 -19.54 1.87 12.64
N PRO A 293 -20.31 1.43 13.66
CA PRO A 293 -20.26 0.05 14.12
C PRO A 293 -20.91 -0.91 13.11
N ARG A 294 -21.95 -0.44 12.41
CA ARG A 294 -22.74 -1.22 11.45
C ARG A 294 -23.20 -0.32 10.31
N PHE A 295 -23.41 -0.94 9.16
CA PHE A 295 -23.91 -0.31 7.95
C PHE A 295 -25.06 -1.13 7.39
N LEU A 296 -26.05 -0.44 6.85
CA LEU A 296 -27.15 -1.01 6.09
C LEU A 296 -26.87 -0.85 4.61
N LEU A 297 -27.04 -1.93 3.86
CA LEU A 297 -26.91 -1.93 2.41
C LEU A 297 -28.20 -1.35 1.82
N ASN A 298 -28.10 -0.14 1.26
CA ASN A 298 -29.24 0.60 0.75
C ASN A 298 -29.70 0.01 -0.59
N ASN A 299 -30.84 -0.69 -0.57
CA ASN A 299 -31.51 -1.25 -1.74
C ASN A 299 -32.23 -0.19 -2.61
N CYS A 300 -32.51 1.01 -2.09
CA CYS A 300 -33.25 2.06 -2.78
C CYS A 300 -32.35 3.10 -3.48
N ALA A 301 -31.04 2.82 -3.61
CA ALA A 301 -30.09 3.80 -4.16
C ALA A 301 -30.26 4.03 -5.66
N SER A 302 -30.71 3.02 -6.41
CA SER A 302 -31.08 3.12 -7.82
C SER A 302 -32.08 2.02 -8.18
N LYS A 303 -32.73 2.12 -9.35
CA LYS A 303 -33.62 1.07 -9.86
C LYS A 303 -32.90 -0.27 -9.99
N TYR A 304 -31.66 -0.25 -10.50
CA TYR A 304 -30.81 -1.43 -10.63
C TYR A 304 -30.47 -2.07 -9.29
N VAL A 305 -30.10 -1.25 -8.31
CA VAL A 305 -29.80 -1.70 -6.96
C VAL A 305 -31.03 -2.31 -6.30
N TYR A 306 -32.21 -1.73 -6.52
CA TYR A 306 -33.47 -2.30 -6.02
C TYR A 306 -33.73 -3.68 -6.61
N GLN A 307 -33.58 -3.86 -7.93
CA GLN A 307 -33.81 -5.14 -8.59
C GLN A 307 -32.80 -6.24 -8.25
N THR A 308 -31.58 -5.86 -7.82
CA THR A 308 -30.50 -6.84 -7.53
C THR A 308 -30.33 -7.16 -6.05
N LEU A 309 -30.81 -6.30 -5.16
CA LEU A 309 -30.61 -6.39 -3.71
C LEU A 309 -31.90 -6.67 -2.92
N TRP A 310 -33.07 -6.44 -3.51
CA TRP A 310 -34.39 -6.74 -2.94
C TRP A 310 -34.91 -8.06 -3.48
#